data_AF-X1DL98-F1
#
_entry.id   AF-X1DL98-F1
#
_cell.length_a   1.000
_cell.length_b   1.000
_cell.length_c   1.000
_cell.angle_alpha   90.00
_cell.angle_beta   90.00
_cell.angle_gamma   90.00
#
_symmetry.space_group_name_H-M   'P 1'
#
loop_
_entity.id
_entity.type
_entity.pdbx_description
1 polymer ?
#
loop_
_entity_poly.entity_id
_entity_poly.type
_entity_poly.pdbx_seq_one_letter_code
_entity_poly.pdbx_strand_id
1 'polypeptide(L)'
;AVNRRAIERQLEIMKKMGCNAIRTAHNPPAPEQLELCDKMGFLVMDEAFDEWHKGKVANGYHNLFDEWAEKDLRAMIQRDKNHP
;
A
#
# COMPACT_ATOMS: atom_id res chain seq x y z
N ALA A 1 0.80 1.03 16.38
CA ALA A 1 -0.65 0.77 16.28
C ALA A 1 -1.21 1.58 15.12
N VAL A 2 -2.09 1.00 14.29
CA VAL A 2 -2.80 1.70 13.21
C VAL A 2 -4.05 2.37 13.77
N ASN A 3 -4.40 3.59 13.33
CA ASN A 3 -5.62 4.28 13.75
C ASN A 3 -6.60 4.41 12.57
N ARG A 4 -7.68 3.64 12.62
CA ARG A 4 -8.68 3.60 11.54
C ARG A 4 -9.32 4.96 11.25
N ARG A 5 -9.67 5.73 12.29
CA ARG A 5 -10.33 7.03 12.12
C ARG A 5 -9.40 8.06 11.48
N ALA A 6 -8.11 7.99 11.77
CA ALA A 6 -7.12 8.87 11.14
C ALA A 6 -7.05 8.66 9.62
N ILE A 7 -7.01 7.39 9.17
CA ILE A 7 -6.98 7.03 7.74
C ILE A 7 -8.29 7.43 7.06
N GLU A 8 -9.43 7.11 7.67
CA GLU A 8 -10.75 7.48 7.14
C GLU A 8 -10.87 8.99 6.92
N ARG A 9 -10.42 9.80 7.89
CA ARG A 9 -10.42 11.27 7.74
C ARG A 9 -9.56 11.73 6.56
N GLN A 10 -8.40 11.13 6.33
CA GLN A 10 -7.55 11.46 5.18
C GLN A 10 -8.27 11.13 3.86
N LEU A 11 -8.87 9.95 3.77
CA LEU A 11 -9.64 9.52 2.60
C LEU A 11 -10.88 10.40 2.35
N GLU A 12 -11.59 10.83 3.41
CA GLU A 12 -12.71 11.78 3.31
C GLU A 12 -12.28 13.11 2.69
N ILE A 13 -11.12 13.64 3.10
CA ILE A 13 -10.56 14.90 2.56
C ILE A 13 -10.23 14.73 1.07
N MET A 14 -9.56 13.63 0.72
CA MET A 14 -9.25 13.32 -0.68
C MET A 14 -10.51 13.17 -1.53
N LYS A 15 -11.54 12.48 -1.01
CA LYS A 15 -12.81 12.31 -1.71
C LYS A 15 -13.53 13.64 -1.94
N LYS A 16 -13.53 14.53 -0.94
CA LYS A 16 -14.09 15.90 -1.06
C LYS A 16 -13.38 16.75 -2.12
N MET A 17 -12.09 16.49 -2.36
CA MET A 17 -11.34 17.13 -3.44
C MET A 17 -11.74 16.61 -4.84
N GLY A 18 -12.49 15.50 -4.91
CA GLY A 18 -12.85 14.83 -6.16
C GLY A 18 -11.91 13.69 -6.55
N CYS A 19 -11.01 13.27 -5.66
CA CYS A 19 -10.14 12.12 -5.89
C CYS A 19 -10.94 10.82 -5.89
N ASN A 20 -10.61 9.90 -6.80
CA ASN A 20 -11.24 8.57 -6.94
C ASN A 20 -10.24 7.41 -6.92
N ALA A 21 -8.94 7.68 -6.79
CA ALA A 21 -7.91 6.64 -6.80
C ALA A 21 -6.74 6.97 -5.85
N ILE A 22 -6.17 5.95 -5.20
CA ILE A 22 -5.04 6.05 -4.29
C ILE A 22 -3.90 5.16 -4.79
N ARG A 23 -2.66 5.64 -4.73
CA ARG A 23 -1.45 4.80 -4.87
C ARG A 23 -0.80 4.65 -3.50
N THR A 24 -0.47 3.42 -3.10
CA THR A 24 0.18 3.13 -1.81
C THR A 24 1.69 3.34 -1.88
N ALA A 25 2.08 4.57 -2.22
CA ALA A 25 3.48 4.98 -2.34
C ALA A 25 4.22 4.80 -1.00
N HIS A 26 5.22 3.93 -0.86
CA HIS A 26 5.79 2.99 -1.85
C HIS A 26 5.90 1.57 -1.27
N ASN A 27 4.85 1.14 -0.58
CA ASN A 27 4.82 -0.11 0.18
C ASN A 27 3.37 -0.57 0.43
N PRO A 28 3.17 -1.87 0.73
CA PRO A 28 1.86 -2.39 1.09
C PRO A 28 1.27 -1.59 2.27
N PRO A 29 0.00 -1.15 2.20
CA PRO A 29 -0.63 -0.39 3.27
C PRO A 29 -1.05 -1.32 4.41
N ALA A 30 -1.59 -0.72 5.48
CA ALA A 30 -2.34 -1.45 6.49
C ALA A 30 -3.67 -1.96 5.90
N PRO A 31 -4.16 -3.16 6.29
CA PRO A 31 -5.44 -3.70 5.79
C PRO A 31 -6.62 -2.73 5.98
N GLU A 32 -6.63 -1.97 7.08
CA GLU A 32 -7.69 -1.00 7.37
C GLU A 32 -7.78 0.11 6.32
N GLN A 33 -6.70 0.45 5.62
CA GLN A 33 -6.73 1.43 4.54
C GLN A 33 -7.43 0.88 3.31
N LEU A 34 -7.13 -0.36 2.90
CA LEU A 34 -7.79 -1.02 1.77
C LEU A 34 -9.27 -1.24 2.05
N GLU A 35 -9.63 -1.72 3.24
CA GLU A 35 -11.04 -1.86 3.64
C GLU A 35 -11.82 -0.55 3.59
N LEU A 36 -11.17 0.58 3.91
CA LEU A 36 -11.79 1.90 3.80
C LEU A 36 -11.90 2.34 2.34
N CYS A 37 -10.88 2.06 1.51
CA CYS A 37 -10.95 2.28 0.07
C CYS A 37 -12.12 1.52 -0.57
N ASP A 38 -12.32 0.25 -0.21
CA ASP A 38 -13.46 -0.56 -0.68
C ASP A 38 -14.79 0.11 -0.31
N LYS A 39 -14.98 0.42 0.97
CA LYS A 39 -16.22 1.02 1.50
C LYS A 39 -16.50 2.39 0.90
N MET A 40 -15.44 3.14 0.60
CA MET A 40 -15.53 4.49 0.08
C MET A 40 -15.45 4.53 -1.45
N GLY A 41 -15.30 3.40 -2.15
CA GLY A 41 -15.23 3.35 -3.61
C GLY A 41 -14.04 4.10 -4.21
N PHE A 42 -12.84 3.87 -3.68
CA PHE A 42 -11.58 4.30 -4.29
C PHE A 42 -10.96 3.15 -5.09
N LEU A 43 -10.45 3.45 -6.29
CA LEU A 43 -9.50 2.55 -6.95
C LEU A 43 -8.16 2.59 -6.21
N VAL A 44 -7.45 1.46 -6.14
CA VAL A 44 -6.14 1.40 -5.50
C VAL A 44 -5.09 0.82 -6.44
N MET A 45 -3.96 1.52 -6.57
CA MET A 45 -2.72 0.98 -7.09
C MET A 45 -1.86 0.53 -5.91
N ASP A 46 -1.87 -0.76 -5.64
CA ASP A 46 -1.15 -1.34 -4.50
C ASP A 46 0.32 -1.64 -4.86
N GLU A 47 1.25 -0.93 -4.24
CA GLU A 47 2.67 -0.92 -4.60
C GLU A 47 3.54 -1.65 -3.57
N ALA A 48 4.39 -2.57 -4.05
CA ALA A 48 5.17 -3.44 -3.18
C ALA A 48 6.50 -2.84 -2.70
N PHE A 49 7.26 -2.19 -3.59
CA PHE A 49 8.66 -1.85 -3.32
C PHE A 49 9.05 -0.49 -3.89
N ASP A 50 9.81 0.28 -3.12
CA ASP A 50 10.44 1.52 -3.58
C ASP A 50 11.73 1.28 -4.36
N GLU A 51 12.43 0.17 -4.11
CA GLU A 51 13.70 -0.19 -4.75
C GLU A 51 13.82 -1.72 -4.91
N TRP A 52 14.66 -2.15 -5.86
CA TRP A 52 14.96 -3.56 -6.13
C TRP A 52 16.42 -3.85 -5.81
N HIS A 53 17.17 -4.55 -6.66
CA HIS A 53 18.61 -4.82 -6.45
C HIS A 53 19.48 -3.56 -6.34
N LYS A 54 19.06 -2.45 -6.96
CA LYS A 54 19.79 -1.17 -6.87
C LYS A 54 19.19 -0.32 -5.76
N GLY A 55 19.95 -0.16 -4.67
CA GLY A 55 19.56 0.68 -3.55
C GLY A 55 19.44 2.16 -3.89
N LYS A 56 18.41 2.80 -3.35
CA LYS A 56 18.24 4.25 -3.25
C LYS A 56 18.84 4.78 -1.94
N VAL A 57 18.80 3.99 -0.87
CA VAL A 57 19.34 4.36 0.46
C VAL A 57 20.19 3.22 1.04
N ALA A 58 21.16 3.56 1.91
CA ALA A 58 22.19 2.62 2.39
C ALA A 58 21.66 1.32 2.99
N ASN A 59 20.61 1.41 3.81
CA ASN A 59 19.99 0.26 4.48
C ASN A 59 18.61 -0.06 3.90
N GLY A 60 18.41 0.21 2.60
CA GLY A 60 17.14 -0.03 1.93
C GLY A 60 16.89 -1.51 1.62
N TYR A 61 15.74 -1.77 1.01
CA TYR A 61 15.25 -3.12 0.71
C TYR A 61 16.15 -3.87 -0.30
N HIS A 62 17.01 -3.20 -1.05
CA HIS A 62 18.00 -3.84 -1.93
C HIS A 62 18.91 -4.86 -1.20
N ASN A 63 19.16 -4.64 0.10
CA ASN A 63 19.93 -5.57 0.93
C ASN A 63 19.21 -6.91 1.18
N LEU A 64 17.89 -6.96 0.99
CA LEU A 64 17.03 -8.12 1.24
C LEU A 64 16.41 -8.68 -0.05
N PHE A 65 16.46 -7.92 -1.14
CA PHE A 65 15.66 -8.16 -2.34
C PHE A 65 15.83 -9.58 -2.91
N ASP A 66 17.08 -10.05 -3.03
CA ASP A 66 17.38 -11.37 -3.60
C ASP A 66 16.74 -12.52 -2.81
N GLU A 67 16.63 -12.40 -1.49
CA GLU A 67 16.12 -13.46 -0.61
C GLU A 67 14.61 -13.32 -0.32
N TRP A 68 14.08 -12.10 -0.35
CA TRP A 68 12.76 -11.78 0.20
C TRP A 68 11.74 -11.29 -0.81
N ALA A 69 12.14 -10.73 -1.96
CA ALA A 69 11.21 -10.05 -2.86
C ALA A 69 10.05 -10.95 -3.33
N GLU A 70 10.32 -12.21 -3.69
CA GLU A 70 9.26 -13.13 -4.10
C GLU A 70 8.29 -13.44 -2.94
N LYS A 71 8.82 -13.67 -1.73
CA LYS A 71 8.02 -14.02 -0.55
C LYS A 71 7.11 -12.86 -0.16
N ASP A 72 7.66 -11.65 -0.13
CA ASP A 72 6.94 -10.46 0.28
C ASP A 72 5.91 -10.04 -0.78
N LEU A 73 6.26 -10.11 -2.07
CA LEU A 73 5.30 -9.83 -3.15
C LEU A 73 4.15 -10.85 -3.14
N ARG A 74 4.45 -12.13 -2.96
CA ARG A 74 3.43 -13.18 -2.85
C ARG A 74 2.54 -12.95 -1.62
N ALA A 75 3.12 -12.55 -0.49
CA ALA A 75 2.36 -12.26 0.72
C ALA A 75 1.39 -11.08 0.52
N MET A 76 1.85 -9.97 -0.08
CA MET A 76 1.00 -8.82 -0.45
C MET A 76 -0.15 -9.26 -1.35
N ILE A 77 0.15 -9.93 -2.47
CA ILE A 77 -0.89 -10.38 -3.41
C ILE A 77 -1.89 -11.31 -2.71
N GLN A 78 -1.43 -12.27 -1.92
CA GLN A 78 -2.35 -13.20 -1.25
C GLN A 78 -3.22 -12.52 -0.21
N ARG A 79 -2.70 -11.51 0.48
CA ARG A 79 -3.44 -10.69 1.43
C ARG A 79 -4.51 -9.85 0.72
N ASP A 80 -4.15 -9.21 -0.39
CA ASP A 80 -4.90 -8.05 -0.90
C ASP A 80 -5.73 -8.32 -2.16
N LYS A 81 -5.50 -9.43 -2.88
CA LYS A 81 -6.16 -9.76 -4.17
C LYS A 81 -7.70 -9.81 -4.18
N ASN A 82 -8.35 -9.76 -3.01
CA ASN A 82 -9.80 -9.83 -2.87
C ASN A 82 -10.45 -8.46 -2.56
N HIS A 83 -9.66 -7.40 -2.44
CA HIS A 83 -10.18 -6.02 -2.36
C HIS A 83 -10.73 -5.61 -3.74
N PRO A 84 -12.03 -5.24 -3.86
CA PRO A 84 -12.68 -4.90 -5.13
C PRO A 84 -12.28 -3.54 -5.72
#